data_AF-A0A537P720-F1
#
_entry.id   AF-A0A537P720-F1
#
_cell.length_a   1.000
_cell.length_b   1.000
_cell.length_c   1.000
_cell.angle_alpha   90.00
_cell.angle_beta   90.00
_cell.angle_gamma   90.00
#
_symmetry.space_group_name_H-M   'P 1'
#
loop_
_entity.id
_entity.type
_entity.pdbx_description
1 polymer ?
#
loop_
_entity_poly.entity_id
_entity_poly.type
_entity_poly.pdbx_seq_one_letter_code
_entity_poly.pdbx_strand_id
1 'polypeptide(L)' 'MTFTRKDEDLLALLRLNAREPVASLARKLKLSRTTVQDRIKRLEEQGVIEGYAVRLASAVDKGSIRAYVTISV' A
#
# COMPACT_ATOMS: atom_id res chain seq x y z
N MET A 1 -3.14 -2.42 -18.19
CA MET A 1 -2.84 -1.70 -16.93
C MET A 1 -1.38 -1.27 -16.98
N THR A 2 -1.10 0.02 -17.14
CA THR A 2 0.28 0.52 -17.26
C THR A 2 0.72 1.10 -15.93
N PHE A 3 1.33 0.28 -15.08
CA PHE A 3 2.02 0.76 -13.89
C PHE A 3 3.31 1.44 -14.34
N THR A 4 3.52 2.69 -13.90
CA THR A 4 4.81 3.34 -14.14
C THR A 4 5.77 2.88 -13.06
N ARG A 5 7.07 2.86 -13.35
CA ARG A 5 8.13 2.62 -12.35
C ARG A 5 8.01 3.50 -11.09
N LYS A 6 7.46 4.72 -11.23
CA LYS A 6 7.17 5.63 -10.11
C LYS A 6 6.02 5.17 -9.21
N ASP A 7 5.05 4.43 -9.76
CA ASP A 7 3.97 3.83 -8.97
C ASP A 7 4.50 2.65 -8.14
N GLU A 8 5.41 1.85 -8.71
CA GLU A 8 6.10 0.78 -7.99
C GLU A 8 6.95 1.35 -6.84
N ASP A 9 7.72 2.41 -7.11
CA ASP A 9 8.50 3.10 -6.07
C ASP A 9 7.59 3.66 -4.95
N LEU A 10 6.43 4.23 -5.33
CA LEU A 10 5.45 4.74 -4.38
C LEU A 10 4.86 3.61 -3.51
N LEU A 11 4.49 2.48 -4.12
CA LEU A 11 4.00 1.31 -3.42
C LEU A 11 5.07 0.71 -2.49
N ALA A 12 6.33 0.70 -2.90
CA ALA A 12 7.44 0.25 -2.07
C ALA A 12 7.61 1.14 -0.81
N LEU A 13 7.48 2.46 -0.97
CA LEU A 13 7.52 3.40 0.16
C LEU A 13 6.33 3.24 1.09
N LEU A 14 5.12 3.08 0.55
CA LEU A 14 3.91 2.85 1.34
C LEU A 14 3.93 1.50 2.08
N ARG A 15 4.53 0.47 1.48
CA ARG A 15 4.76 -0.83 2.15
C ARG A 15 5.70 -0.72 3.34
N LEU A 16 6.71 0.14 3.25
CA LEU A 16 7.64 0.42 4.35
C LEU A 16 6.99 1.26 5.46
N ASN A 17 6.25 2.30 5.07
CA ASN A 17 5.56 3.16 6.01
C ASN A 17 4.29 3.78 5.39
N ALA A 18 3.16 3.12 5.63
CA ALA A 18 1.86 3.58 5.17
C ALA A 18 1.38 4.90 5.81
N ARG A 19 2.01 5.34 6.92
CA ARG A 19 1.70 6.61 7.60
C ARG A 19 2.55 7.78 7.10
N GLU A 20 3.42 7.55 6.12
CA GLU A 20 4.29 8.62 5.64
C GLU A 20 3.47 9.71 4.91
N PRO A 21 3.65 11.01 5.26
CA PRO A 21 2.90 12.08 4.63
C PRO A 21 3.18 12.16 3.12
N VAL A 22 2.15 12.48 2.32
CA VAL A 22 2.25 12.70 0.86
C VAL A 22 3.37 13.68 0.51
N ALA A 23 3.60 14.68 1.36
CA ALA A 23 4.69 15.64 1.24
C ALA A 23 6.11 15.01 1.27
N SER A 24 6.30 14.01 2.12
CA SER A 24 7.57 13.30 2.25
C SER A 24 7.77 12.32 1.09
N LEU A 25 6.70 11.59 0.72
CA LEU A 25 6.69 10.72 -0.46
C LEU A 25 7.02 11.48 -1.74
N ALA A 26 6.43 12.67 -1.93
CA ALA A 26 6.70 13.57 -3.04
C ALA A 26 8.18 13.97 -3.14
N ARG A 27 8.82 14.29 -2.00
CA ARG A 27 10.26 14.61 -1.95
C ARG A 27 11.13 13.41 -2.34
N LYS A 28 10.81 12.23 -1.81
CA LYS A 28 11.55 10.98 -2.12
C LYS A 28 11.42 10.58 -3.59
N LEU A 29 10.24 10.73 -4.17
CA LEU A 29 9.95 10.34 -5.55
C LEU A 29 10.35 11.43 -6.57
N LYS A 30 10.72 12.62 -6.10
CA LYS A 30 10.98 13.84 -6.89
C LYS A 30 9.77 14.25 -7.75
N LEU A 31 8.58 14.18 -7.17
CA LEU A 31 7.31 14.52 -7.82
C LEU A 31 6.59 15.63 -7.05
N SER A 32 5.68 16.31 -7.73
CA SER A 32 4.73 17.25 -7.13
C SER A 32 3.80 16.54 -6.14
N ARG A 33 3.42 17.23 -5.05
CA ARG A 33 2.46 16.70 -4.06
C ARG A 33 1.14 16.29 -4.70
N THR A 34 0.60 17.12 -5.58
CA THR A 34 -0.63 16.85 -6.35
C THR A 34 -0.51 15.60 -7.20
N THR A 35 0.60 15.43 -7.92
CA THR A 35 0.83 14.24 -8.75
C THR A 35 0.88 12.95 -7.94
N VAL A 36 1.50 12.97 -6.75
CA VAL A 36 1.50 11.80 -5.85
C VAL A 36 0.10 11.53 -5.32
N GLN A 37 -0.65 12.58 -4.98
CA GLN A 37 -2.01 12.47 -4.46
C GLN A 37 -2.98 11.88 -5.50
N ASP A 38 -2.91 12.34 -6.74
CA ASP A 38 -3.68 11.78 -7.86
C ASP A 38 -3.30 10.33 -8.14
N ARG A 39 -2.01 9.98 -8.05
CA ARG A 39 -1.53 8.60 -8.21
C ARG A 39 -2.07 7.69 -7.12
N ILE A 40 -2.01 8.10 -5.85
CA ILE A 40 -2.56 7.34 -4.73
C ILE A 40 -4.05 7.11 -4.95
N LYS A 41 -4.81 8.16 -5.25
CA LYS A 41 -6.25 8.07 -5.49
C LYS A 41 -6.56 7.11 -6.65
N ARG A 42 -5.80 7.19 -7.74
CA ARG A 42 -5.95 6.27 -8.87
C ARG A 42 -5.63 4.82 -8.48
N LEU A 43 -4.61 4.58 -7.65
CA LEU A 43 -4.26 3.23 -7.17
C LEU A 43 -5.34 2.67 -6.22
N GLU A 44 -6.00 3.53 -5.43
CA GLU A 44 -7.16 3.17 -4.61
C GLU A 44 -8.37 2.83 -5.49
N GLU A 45 -8.71 3.69 -6.47
CA GLU A 45 -9.80 3.47 -7.43
C GLU A 45 -9.60 2.22 -8.28
N GLN A 46 -8.34 1.88 -8.59
CA GLN A 46 -7.98 0.67 -9.33
C GLN A 46 -7.94 -0.60 -8.46
N GLY A 47 -8.17 -0.49 -7.14
CA GLY A 47 -8.13 -1.63 -6.21
C GLY A 47 -6.72 -2.17 -5.96
N VAL A 48 -5.67 -1.43 -6.32
CA VAL A 48 -4.28 -1.81 -6.07
C VAL A 48 -3.91 -1.55 -4.60
N ILE A 49 -4.51 -0.52 -4.01
CA ILE A 49 -4.49 -0.26 -2.57
C ILE A 49 -5.86 -0.67 -2.02
N GLU A 50 -5.95 -1.89 -1.50
CA GLU A 50 -7.19 -2.42 -0.90
C GLU A 50 -7.50 -1.78 0.48
N GLY A 51 -6.49 -1.20 1.13
CA GLY A 51 -6.67 -0.47 2.38
C GLY A 51 -5.37 -0.26 3.15
N TYR A 52 -5.40 0.68 4.11
CA TYR A 52 -4.29 0.95 5.00
C TYR A 52 -4.39 0.08 6.25
N ALA A 53 -3.72 -1.08 6.25
CA ALA A 53 -3.78 -2.02 7.37
C ALA A 53 -2.66 -1.78 8.40
N VAL A 54 -3.02 -1.82 9.69
CA VAL A 54 -2.05 -1.85 10.79
C VAL A 54 -1.67 -3.31 11.05
N ARG A 55 -0.40 -3.66 10.88
CA ARG A 55 0.11 -4.99 11.24
C ARG A 55 0.39 -5.04 12.73
N LEU A 56 -0.49 -5.69 13.48
CA LEU A 56 -0.30 -5.95 14.91
C LEU A 56 0.79 -7.01 15.10
N ALA A 57 1.60 -6.87 16.16
CA ALA A 57 2.60 -7.86 16.52
C ALA A 57 1.91 -9.16 16.98
N SER A 58 2.45 -10.33 16.57
CA SER A 58 1.90 -11.67 16.86
C SER A 58 1.65 -11.97 18.34
N ALA A 59 2.21 -11.17 19.25
CA ALA A 59 1.95 -11.28 20.69
C ALA A 59 0.48 -10.96 21.06
N VAL A 60 -0.23 -10.17 20.26
CA VAL A 60 -1.66 -9.83 20.45
C VAL A 60 -2.58 -10.78 19.67
N ASP A 61 -2.06 -11.47 18.64
CA ASP A 61 -2.81 -12.36 17.73
C ASP A 61 -2.81 -13.84 18.18
N LYS A 62 -2.60 -14.11 19.47
CA LYS A 62 -2.52 -15.48 20.02
C LYS A 62 -3.83 -16.27 20.01
N GLY A 63 -4.94 -15.70 19.55
CA GLY A 63 -6.27 -16.34 19.53
C GLY A 63 -6.79 -16.73 18.14
N SER A 64 -6.10 -16.35 17.07
CA SER A 64 -6.67 -16.43 15.72
C SER A 64 -6.24 -17.73 15.03
N ILE A 65 -7.08 -18.76 15.08
CA ILE A 65 -6.89 -19.97 14.27
C ILE A 65 -7.01 -19.58 12.79
N ARG A 66 -5.90 -19.63 12.05
CA ARG A 66 -5.90 -19.47 10.59
C ARG A 66 -6.00 -20.83 9.94
N ALA A 67 -7.06 -21.06 9.17
CA ALA A 67 -7.20 -22.21 8.30
C ALA A 67 -7.22 -21.74 6.84
N TYR A 68 -6.40 -22.36 6.00
CA TYR A 68 -6.44 -22.18 4.55
C TYR A 68 -7.18 -23.37 3.95
N VAL A 69 -8.31 -23.11 3.28
CA VAL A 69 -9.04 -24.15 2.55
C VAL A 69 -8.76 -23.96 1.07
N THR A 70 -8.04 -24.91 0.49
CA THR A 70 -7.85 -24.99 -0.97
C THR A 70 -8.94 -25.86 -1.55
N ILE A 71 -9.78 -25.28 -2.40
CA ILE A 71 -10.76 -26.01 -3.21
C ILE A 71 -10.10 -26.31 -4.54
N SER A 72 -10.07 -27.58 -4.92
CA SER A 72 -9.76 -28.02 -6.29
C SER A 72 -11.04 -28.56 -6.90
N VAL A 73 -11.39 -28.03 -8.09
CA VAL A 73 -12.46 -28.52 -8.96
C VAL A 73 -11.89 -29.61 -9.86
#